data_AF-A0A4U6M0G0-F1
#
_entry.id   AF-A0A4U6M0G0-F1
#
_cell.length_a   1.000
_cell.length_b   1.000
_cell.length_c   1.000
_cell.angle_alpha   90.00
_cell.angle_beta   90.00
_cell.angle_gamma   90.00
#
_symmetry.space_group_name_H-M   'P 1'
#
loop_
_entity.id
_entity.type
_entity.pdbx_description
1 polymer ?
#
loop_
_entity_poly.entity_id
_entity_poly.type
_entity_poly.pdbx_seq_one_letter_code
_entity_poly.pdbx_strand_id
1 'polypeptide(L)'
;MLDFGCGDGQLVQLLQEYGTDVVGWDPFNNSATIPNEKYEFITSFEVMEHTPTPVKTMEMIDSLLDQNNGKYFFSTLTNDFHLNKLMNFWYIAPRNGHITIYSNKSLDILFSKFGMKVKHISELYHLAYKHSE
;
A
#
# COMPACT_ATOMS: atom_id res chain seq x y z
N MET A 1 -0.96 -12.97 7.60
CA MET A 1 -0.92 -11.55 7.17
C MET A 1 0.33 -11.33 6.31
N LEU A 2 0.31 -10.38 5.38
CA LEU A 2 1.50 -9.94 4.64
C LEU A 2 1.78 -8.47 4.92
N ASP A 3 3.04 -8.12 5.16
CA ASP A 3 3.53 -6.74 5.09
C ASP A 3 4.30 -6.55 3.77
N PHE A 4 3.70 -5.81 2.84
CA PHE A 4 4.20 -5.59 1.48
C PHE A 4 5.05 -4.32 1.42
N GLY A 5 6.30 -4.44 0.96
CA GLY A 5 7.33 -3.41 1.09
C GLY A 5 7.78 -3.24 2.55
N CYS A 6 8.03 -4.36 3.24
CA CYS A 6 8.31 -4.36 4.68
C CYS A 6 9.66 -3.71 5.07
N GLY A 7 10.48 -3.30 4.10
CA GLY A 7 11.85 -2.81 4.34
C GLY A 7 12.66 -3.82 5.14
N ASP A 8 13.26 -3.34 6.24
CA ASP A 8 14.05 -4.16 7.17
C ASP A 8 13.19 -5.09 8.07
N GLY A 9 11.87 -5.08 7.91
CA GLY A 9 10.96 -6.01 8.58
C GLY A 9 10.65 -5.69 10.04
N GLN A 10 10.86 -4.45 10.51
CA GLN A 10 10.61 -4.08 11.91
C GLN A 10 9.14 -4.28 12.32
N LEU A 11 8.19 -3.92 11.46
CA LEU A 11 6.77 -4.14 11.72
C LEU A 11 6.44 -5.64 11.79
N VAL A 12 7.04 -6.44 10.90
CA VAL A 12 6.88 -7.90 10.88
C VAL A 12 7.37 -8.50 12.19
N GLN A 13 8.57 -8.13 12.64
CA GLN A 13 9.13 -8.59 13.92
C GLN A 13 8.24 -8.22 15.10
N LEU A 14 7.81 -6.95 15.17
CA LEU A 14 6.91 -6.48 16.21
C LEU A 14 5.60 -7.30 16.23
N LEU A 15 4.94 -7.46 15.09
CA LEU A 15 3.69 -8.21 15.01
C LEU A 15 3.86 -9.68 15.40
N GLN A 16 4.98 -10.32 15.02
CA GLN A 16 5.32 -11.68 15.44
C GLN A 16 5.54 -11.78 16.95
N GLU A 17 6.19 -10.79 17.59
CA GLU A 17 6.35 -10.73 19.06
C GLU A 17 5.00 -10.70 19.78
N TYR A 18 3.98 -10.08 19.17
CA TYR A 18 2.60 -10.07 19.67
C TYR A 18 1.77 -11.30 19.23
N GLY A 19 2.39 -12.31 18.63
CA GLY A 19 1.75 -13.58 18.24
C GLY A 19 0.96 -13.53 16.94
N THR A 20 1.20 -12.53 16.09
CA THR A 20 0.58 -12.44 14.76
C THR A 20 1.32 -13.32 13.77
N ASP A 21 0.58 -14.15 13.03
CA ASP A 21 1.11 -14.86 11.87
C ASP A 21 1.26 -13.88 10.68
N VAL A 22 2.45 -13.31 10.55
CA VAL A 22 2.79 -12.33 9.51
C VAL A 22 4.12 -12.67 8.86
N VAL A 23 4.16 -12.46 7.55
CA VAL A 23 5.39 -12.49 6.74
C VAL A 23 5.59 -11.13 6.09
N GLY A 24 6.85 -10.77 5.84
CA GLY A 24 7.23 -9.57 5.11
C GLY A 24 7.75 -9.91 3.72
N TRP A 25 7.44 -9.07 2.74
CA TRP A 25 8.10 -9.10 1.44
C TRP A 25 8.51 -7.70 1.01
N ASP A 26 9.72 -7.55 0.52
CA ASP A 26 10.23 -6.31 -0.05
C ASP A 26 11.06 -6.60 -1.31
N PRO A 27 10.82 -5.93 -2.45
CA PRO A 27 11.55 -6.20 -3.69
C PRO A 27 13.05 -5.87 -3.61
N PHE A 28 13.50 -5.07 -2.64
CA PHE A 28 14.90 -4.72 -2.44
C PHE A 28 15.62 -5.66 -1.47
N ASN A 29 14.91 -6.61 -0.86
CA ASN A 29 15.52 -7.68 -0.10
C ASN A 29 15.96 -8.81 -1.05
N ASN A 30 17.28 -8.90 -1.29
CA ASN A 30 17.87 -9.84 -2.26
C ASN A 30 17.54 -11.33 -2.03
N SER A 31 17.09 -11.70 -0.83
CA SER A 31 16.74 -13.08 -0.49
C SER A 31 15.22 -13.33 -0.50
N ALA A 32 14.40 -12.30 -0.69
CA ALA A 32 12.95 -12.40 -0.60
C ALA A 32 12.36 -12.96 -1.90
N THR A 33 11.72 -14.12 -1.81
CA THR A 33 10.86 -14.63 -2.90
C THR A 33 9.47 -14.06 -2.74
N ILE A 34 8.80 -13.76 -3.87
CA ILE A 34 7.40 -13.34 -3.83
C ILE A 34 6.58 -14.47 -3.19
N PRO A 35 5.75 -14.18 -2.18
CA PRO A 35 4.92 -15.21 -1.57
C PRO A 35 3.96 -15.84 -2.58
N ASN A 36 3.69 -17.14 -2.43
CA ASN A 36 2.76 -17.88 -3.30
C ASN A 36 1.42 -18.19 -2.59
N GLU A 37 1.14 -17.51 -1.48
CA GLU A 37 -0.04 -17.72 -0.66
C GLU A 37 -1.01 -16.54 -0.79
N LYS A 38 -2.25 -16.73 -0.31
CA LYS A 38 -3.28 -15.69 -0.28
C LYS A 38 -3.46 -15.17 1.14
N TYR A 39 -3.65 -13.86 1.27
CA TYR A 39 -3.74 -13.20 2.56
C TYR A 39 -5.07 -12.49 2.75
N GLU A 40 -5.72 -12.71 3.89
CA GLU A 40 -6.93 -11.98 4.29
C GLU A 40 -6.63 -10.51 4.65
N PHE A 41 -5.39 -10.20 5.00
CA PHE A 41 -4.94 -8.87 5.36
C PHE A 41 -3.52 -8.61 4.85
N ILE A 42 -3.37 -7.55 4.06
CA ILE A 42 -2.08 -7.04 3.57
C ILE A 42 -1.89 -5.62 4.10
N THR A 43 -0.71 -5.31 4.64
CA THR A 43 -0.28 -3.95 4.97
C THR A 43 0.78 -3.43 4.01
N SER A 44 0.91 -2.12 3.90
CA SER A 44 2.01 -1.48 3.17
C SER A 44 2.15 -0.02 3.59
N PHE A 45 3.29 0.35 4.15
CA PHE A 45 3.51 1.70 4.69
C PHE A 45 4.62 2.42 3.94
N GLU A 46 4.32 3.59 3.38
CA GLU A 46 5.24 4.39 2.56
C GLU A 46 5.80 3.57 1.39
N VAL A 47 4.92 2.94 0.59
CA VAL A 47 5.31 2.11 -0.55
C VAL A 47 4.68 2.61 -1.84
N MET A 48 3.37 2.92 -1.81
CA MET A 48 2.59 3.25 -3.00
C MET A 48 3.16 4.45 -3.76
N GLU A 49 3.68 5.44 -3.03
CA GLU A 49 4.32 6.66 -3.54
C GLU A 49 5.71 6.44 -4.15
N HIS A 50 6.36 5.33 -3.82
CA HIS A 50 7.68 4.96 -4.34
C HIS A 50 7.60 4.04 -5.57
N THR A 51 6.40 3.59 -5.95
CA THR A 51 6.25 2.71 -7.11
C THR A 51 6.04 3.49 -8.41
N PRO A 52 6.85 3.28 -9.46
CA PRO A 52 6.68 3.98 -10.75
C PRO A 52 5.53 3.40 -11.59
N THR A 53 5.05 2.21 -11.21
CA THR A 53 4.04 1.44 -11.96
C THR A 53 2.89 1.04 -11.04
N PRO A 54 2.06 2.00 -10.58
CA PRO A 54 1.04 1.77 -9.55
C PRO A 54 0.02 0.69 -9.93
N VAL A 55 -0.31 0.56 -11.22
CA VAL A 55 -1.19 -0.51 -11.71
C VAL A 55 -0.55 -1.88 -11.52
N LYS A 56 0.74 -2.05 -11.86
CA LYS A 56 1.45 -3.33 -11.68
C LYS A 56 1.64 -3.68 -10.20
N THR A 57 1.90 -2.68 -9.37
CA THR A 57 1.95 -2.86 -7.92
C THR A 57 0.62 -3.38 -7.40
N MET A 58 -0.50 -2.80 -7.86
CA MET A 58 -1.82 -3.27 -7.50
C MET A 58 -2.17 -4.65 -8.09
N GLU A 59 -1.74 -4.99 -9.30
CA GLU A 59 -1.88 -6.35 -9.84
C GLU A 59 -1.20 -7.37 -8.93
N MET A 60 -0.01 -7.05 -8.41
CA MET A 60 0.70 -7.91 -7.48
C MET A 60 -0.04 -8.03 -6.14
N ILE A 61 -0.45 -6.92 -5.53
CA ILE A 61 -1.21 -6.93 -4.27
C ILE A 61 -2.52 -7.70 -4.42
N ASP A 62 -3.29 -7.45 -5.50
CA ASP A 62 -4.53 -8.15 -5.79
C ASP A 62 -4.30 -9.65 -5.99
N SER A 63 -3.21 -10.03 -6.66
CA SER A 63 -2.82 -11.43 -6.81
C SER A 63 -2.39 -12.10 -5.49
N LEU A 64 -2.09 -11.36 -4.43
CA LEU A 64 -1.73 -11.90 -3.12
C LEU A 64 -2.91 -11.83 -2.13
N LEU A 65 -3.95 -11.07 -2.44
CA LEU A 65 -5.14 -10.97 -1.59
C LEU A 65 -6.03 -12.20 -1.71
N ASP A 66 -6.62 -12.59 -0.59
CA ASP A 66 -7.80 -13.44 -0.57
C ASP A 66 -8.95 -12.74 -1.32
N GLN A 67 -9.55 -13.43 -2.28
CA GLN A 67 -10.52 -12.82 -3.20
C GLN A 67 -11.92 -12.65 -2.57
N ASN A 68 -12.20 -13.31 -1.44
CA ASN A 68 -13.50 -13.26 -0.78
C ASN A 68 -13.52 -12.24 0.34
N ASN A 69 -12.48 -12.22 1.18
CA ASN A 69 -12.44 -11.46 2.43
C ASN A 69 -11.22 -10.54 2.58
N GLY A 70 -10.34 -10.51 1.58
CA GLY A 70 -9.08 -9.76 1.58
C GLY A 70 -9.28 -8.26 1.78
N LYS A 71 -8.42 -7.68 2.61
CA LYS A 71 -8.34 -6.23 2.85
C LYS A 71 -6.89 -5.77 2.71
N TYR A 72 -6.70 -4.60 2.16
CA TYR A 72 -5.41 -3.95 2.01
C TYR A 72 -5.41 -2.63 2.78
N PHE A 73 -4.60 -2.55 3.83
CA PHE A 73 -4.43 -1.36 4.64
C PHE A 73 -3.09 -0.71 4.33
N PHE A 74 -3.09 0.52 3.84
CA PHE A 74 -1.86 1.14 3.37
C PHE A 74 -1.74 2.61 3.77
N SER A 75 -0.50 3.10 3.79
CA SER A 75 -0.21 4.52 3.88
C SER A 75 0.34 5.10 2.59
N THR A 76 -0.14 6.30 2.29
CA THR A 76 0.47 7.26 1.36
C THR A 76 -0.22 8.59 1.62
N LEU A 77 0.51 9.71 1.63
CA LEU A 77 -0.11 11.00 1.85
C LEU A 77 -0.82 11.49 0.58
N THR A 78 -2.10 11.76 0.71
CA THR A 78 -2.91 12.34 -0.37
C THR A 78 -2.75 13.85 -0.43
N ASN A 79 -2.68 14.40 -1.64
CA ASN A 79 -2.39 15.82 -1.85
C ASN A 79 -3.63 16.73 -1.93
N ASP A 80 -4.83 16.19 -1.68
CA ASP A 80 -6.13 16.89 -1.83
C ASP A 80 -6.16 18.24 -1.09
N PHE A 81 -5.50 18.35 0.07
CA PHE A 81 -5.47 19.54 0.92
C PHE A 81 -4.19 20.40 0.79
N HIS A 82 -3.24 20.01 -0.05
CA HIS A 82 -1.93 20.67 -0.17
C HIS A 82 -1.64 21.21 -1.57
N LEU A 83 -2.66 21.27 -2.45
CA LEU A 83 -2.53 21.75 -3.83
C LEU A 83 -1.98 23.18 -3.94
N ASN A 84 -2.22 24.04 -2.95
CA ASN A 84 -1.72 25.41 -2.91
C ASN A 84 -0.22 25.52 -2.56
N LYS A 85 0.39 24.45 -2.02
CA LYS A 85 1.81 24.43 -1.65
C LYS A 85 2.71 24.03 -2.82
N LEU A 86 2.17 23.34 -3.84
CA LEU A 86 2.91 22.87 -5.01
C LEU A 86 4.29 22.30 -4.61
N MET A 87 5.37 22.75 -5.25
CA MET A 87 6.76 22.31 -5.02
C MET A 87 7.32 22.64 -3.63
N ASN A 88 6.66 23.48 -2.83
CA ASN A 88 7.03 23.76 -1.44
C ASN A 88 6.44 22.74 -0.46
N PHE A 89 5.61 21.81 -0.95
CA PHE A 89 5.11 20.73 -0.13
C PHE A 89 6.19 19.68 0.06
N TRP A 90 6.59 19.45 1.32
CA TRP A 90 7.66 18.50 1.66
C TRP A 90 7.44 17.14 1.00
N TYR A 91 6.19 16.65 0.93
CA TYR A 91 5.86 15.34 0.40
C TYR A 91 6.19 15.15 -1.09
N ILE A 92 6.31 16.22 -1.88
CA ILE A 92 6.69 16.14 -3.30
C ILE A 92 8.11 16.66 -3.56
N ALA A 93 8.87 16.95 -2.51
CA ALA A 93 10.24 17.45 -2.65
C ALA A 93 11.16 16.35 -3.21
N PRO A 94 12.08 16.65 -4.15
CA PRO A 94 12.92 15.65 -4.81
C PRO A 94 13.74 14.75 -3.87
N ARG A 95 14.07 15.23 -2.67
CA ARG A 95 14.89 14.49 -1.69
C ARG A 95 14.16 13.29 -1.08
N ASN A 96 12.83 13.28 -1.09
CA ASN A 96 12.06 12.24 -0.39
C ASN A 96 11.87 10.97 -1.23
N GLY A 97 12.14 11.02 -2.53
CA GLY A 97 12.02 9.84 -3.41
C GLY A 97 10.58 9.41 -3.69
N HIS A 98 9.58 10.22 -3.35
CA HIS A 98 8.19 10.00 -3.77
C HIS A 98 8.07 10.36 -5.24
N ILE A 99 7.76 9.36 -6.07
CA ILE A 99 7.71 9.47 -7.54
C ILE A 99 6.29 9.35 -8.08
N THR A 100 5.37 8.85 -7.27
CA THR A 100 3.93 8.77 -7.59
C THR A 100 3.15 9.47 -6.50
N ILE A 101 2.35 10.47 -6.87
CA ILE A 101 1.60 11.30 -5.93
C ILE A 101 0.11 11.05 -6.12
N TYR A 102 -0.59 10.79 -5.02
CA TYR A 102 -2.01 10.44 -5.03
C TYR A 102 -2.90 11.57 -4.54
N SER A 103 -4.12 11.56 -5.07
CA SER A 103 -5.30 12.15 -4.45
C SER A 103 -6.24 11.01 -4.05
N ASN A 104 -7.23 11.28 -3.20
CA ASN A 104 -8.28 10.31 -2.91
C ASN A 104 -8.93 9.79 -4.20
N LYS A 105 -9.25 10.70 -5.12
CA LYS A 105 -9.86 10.36 -6.41
C LYS A 105 -8.98 9.44 -7.27
N SER A 106 -7.66 9.64 -7.28
CA SER A 106 -6.77 8.78 -8.09
C SER A 106 -6.62 7.39 -7.47
N LEU A 107 -6.63 7.28 -6.14
CA LEU A 107 -6.71 5.98 -5.46
C LEU A 107 -8.04 5.28 -5.77
N ASP A 108 -9.18 5.95 -5.65
CA ASP A 108 -10.49 5.37 -6.00
C ASP A 108 -10.51 4.82 -7.43
N ILE A 109 -10.00 5.59 -8.40
CA ILE A 109 -9.92 5.16 -9.80
C ILE A 109 -8.99 3.95 -9.95
N LEU A 110 -7.82 3.95 -9.30
CA LEU A 110 -6.87 2.84 -9.37
C LEU A 110 -7.49 1.56 -8.81
N PHE A 111 -8.05 1.61 -7.61
CA PHE A 111 -8.58 0.44 -6.91
C PHE A 111 -9.88 -0.09 -7.52
N SER A 112 -10.70 0.77 -8.12
CA SER A 112 -11.93 0.33 -8.83
C SER A 112 -11.63 -0.63 -9.98
N LYS A 113 -10.46 -0.52 -10.62
CA LYS A 113 -10.00 -1.46 -11.68
C LYS A 113 -9.85 -2.90 -11.17
N PHE A 114 -9.72 -3.08 -9.86
CA PHE A 114 -9.54 -4.37 -9.19
C PHE A 114 -10.80 -4.81 -8.42
N GLY A 115 -11.96 -4.16 -8.67
CA GLY A 115 -13.21 -4.44 -7.95
C GLY A 115 -13.17 -4.08 -6.47
N MET A 116 -12.34 -3.08 -6.10
CA MET A 116 -12.19 -2.64 -4.72
C MET A 116 -12.76 -1.23 -4.52
N LYS A 117 -13.26 -1.00 -3.31
CA LYS A 117 -13.54 0.34 -2.79
C LYS A 117 -12.44 0.74 -1.81
N VAL A 118 -12.12 2.03 -1.76
CA VAL A 118 -11.19 2.60 -0.78
C VAL A 118 -11.98 3.37 0.26
N LYS A 119 -11.70 3.10 1.53
CA LYS A 119 -12.11 3.93 2.66
C LYS A 119 -10.89 4.73 3.10
N HIS A 120 -10.92 6.04 2.86
CA HIS A 120 -9.91 6.97 3.36
C HIS A 120 -10.19 7.27 4.83
N ILE A 121 -9.29 6.83 5.72
CA ILE A 121 -9.42 6.99 7.18
C ILE A 121 -8.84 8.34 7.62
N SER A 122 -7.75 8.76 6.98
CA SER A 122 -7.12 10.08 7.11
C SER A 122 -6.48 10.47 5.77
N GLU A 123 -5.75 11.60 5.75
CA GLU A 123 -4.92 11.97 4.58
C GLU A 123 -3.84 10.93 4.27
N LEU A 124 -3.41 10.16 5.28
CA LEU A 124 -2.30 9.21 5.21
C LEU A 124 -2.77 7.75 5.14
N TYR A 125 -3.81 7.36 5.88
CA TYR A 125 -4.19 5.95 6.03
C TYR A 125 -5.45 5.60 5.23
N HIS A 126 -5.37 4.49 4.52
CA HIS A 126 -6.41 4.02 3.61
C HIS A 126 -6.66 2.52 3.77
N LEU A 127 -7.92 2.12 3.65
CA LEU A 127 -8.33 0.72 3.66
C LEU A 127 -9.06 0.38 2.36
N ALA A 128 -8.48 -0.47 1.54
CA ALA A 128 -9.12 -1.03 0.36
C ALA A 128 -9.69 -2.43 0.65
N TYR A 129 -10.87 -2.71 0.10
CA TYR A 129 -11.56 -3.99 0.26
C TYR A 129 -12.43 -4.29 -0.96
N LYS A 130 -12.62 -5.58 -1.25
CA LYS A 130 -13.50 -6.02 -2.34
C LYS A 130 -14.93 -5.55 -2.08
N HIS A 131 -15.59 -5.06 -3.13
CA HIS A 131 -16.99 -4.67 -3.08
C HIS A 131 -17.75 -5.37 -4.20
N SER A 132 -18.72 -6.20 -3.83
CA SER A 132 -19.73 -6.69 -4.76
C SER A 132 -20.66 -5.52 -5.09
N GLU A 133 -20.86 -5.23 -6.37
CA GLU A 133 -21.92 -4.31 -6.83
C GLU A 133 -23.32 -4.83 -6.44
#